data_AF-A0A257WA31-F1
#
_entry.id   AF-A0A257WA31-F1
#
_cell.length_a   1.000
_cell.length_b   1.000
_cell.length_c   1.000
_cell.angle_alpha   90.00
_cell.angle_beta   90.00
_cell.angle_gamma   90.00
#
_symmetry.space_group_name_H-M   'P 1'
#
loop_
_entity.id
_entity.type
_entity.pdbx_description
1 polymer ?
#
loop_
_entity_poly.entity_id
_entity_poly.type
_entity_poly.pdbx_seq_one_letter_code
_entity_poly.pdbx_strand_id
1 'polypeptide(L)' 'MWTNENNKLYRRFQFADFSEAFAFMTRVAIEAEKMNHHPEWRNVWNTVDIWLNT' A
#
# COMPACT_ATOMS: atom_id res chain seq x y z
N MET A 1 -5.38 -2.21 -11.25
CA MET A 1 -6.79 -2.10 -10.82
C MET A 1 -6.89 -2.75 -9.44
N TRP A 2 -7.81 -2.32 -8.57
CA TRP A 2 -8.05 -3.00 -7.29
C TRP A 2 -8.86 -4.28 -7.53
N THR A 3 -8.56 -5.36 -6.80
CA THR A 3 -9.30 -6.63 -6.83
C THR A 3 -9.84 -6.97 -5.44
N ASN A 4 -10.91 -7.76 -5.38
CA ASN A 4 -11.40 -8.33 -4.12
C ASN A 4 -10.77 -9.70 -3.92
N GLU A 5 -10.05 -9.89 -2.81
CA GLU A 5 -9.41 -11.15 -2.45
C GLU A 5 -9.65 -11.41 -0.96
N ASN A 6 -10.27 -12.54 -0.62
CA ASN A 6 -10.51 -12.95 0.78
C ASN A 6 -11.14 -11.85 1.66
N ASN A 7 -12.19 -11.17 1.18
CA ASN A 7 -12.83 -10.03 1.84
C ASN A 7 -11.91 -8.82 2.13
N LYS A 8 -10.82 -8.67 1.36
CA LYS A 8 -9.98 -7.48 1.36
C LYS A 8 -9.89 -6.92 -0.05
N LEU A 9 -9.73 -5.60 -0.17
CA LEU A 9 -9.31 -4.97 -1.41
C LEU A 9 -7.81 -5.12 -1.55
N TYR A 10 -7.34 -5.70 -2.65
CA TYR A 10 -5.93 -5.89 -2.97
C TYR A 10 -5.50 -5.02 -4.15
N ARG A 11 -4.27 -4.49 -4.08
CA ARG A 11 -3.58 -3.91 -5.23
C ARG A 11 -2.07 -3.96 -5.08
N ARG A 12 -1.39 -4.30 -6.17
CA ARG A 12 0.06 -4.13 -6.34
C ARG A 12 0.40 -2.82 -7.03
N PHE A 13 1.43 -2.15 -6.53
CA PHE A 13 2.10 -1.02 -7.14
C PHE A 13 3.56 -1.39 -7.43
N GLN A 14 4.07 -0.99 -8.59
CA GLN A 14 5.46 -1.16 -8.98
C GLN A 14 6.04 0.21 -9.37
N PHE A 15 7.24 0.51 -8.90
CA PHE A 15 7.93 1.79 -9.03
C PHE A 15 9.27 1.60 -9.76
N ALA A 16 9.97 2.69 -10.08
CA ALA A 16 11.26 2.58 -10.75
C ALA A 16 12.33 1.94 -9.84
N ASP A 17 12.34 2.31 -8.56
CA ASP A 17 13.30 1.84 -7.57
C ASP A 17 12.71 1.79 -6.15
N PHE A 18 13.56 1.45 -5.18
CA PHE A 18 13.19 1.39 -3.77
C PHE A 18 12.87 2.77 -3.17
N SER A 19 13.56 3.82 -3.60
CA SER A 19 13.37 5.18 -3.07
C SER A 19 11.97 5.69 -3.41
N GLU A 20 11.54 5.48 -4.66
CA GLU A 20 10.19 5.84 -5.10
C GLU A 20 9.10 5.04 -4.36
N ALA A 21 9.30 3.73 -4.21
CA ALA A 21 8.37 2.87 -3.46
C ALA A 21 8.23 3.34 -2.01
N PHE A 22 9.35 3.64 -1.35
CA PHE A 22 9.35 4.09 0.04
C PHE A 22 8.75 5.50 0.18
N ALA A 23 9.02 6.41 -0.76
CA ALA A 23 8.38 7.73 -0.78
C ALA A 23 6.85 7.65 -0.95
N PHE A 24 6.36 6.71 -1.76
CA PHE A 24 4.93 6.41 -1.85
C PHE A 24 4.37 5.91 -0.53
N MET A 25 5.04 4.95 0.11
CA MET A 25 4.62 4.41 1.41
C MET A 25 4.54 5.49 2.49
N THR A 26 5.53 6.39 2.58
CA THR A 26 5.52 7.50 3.55
C THR A 26 4.29 8.40 3.39
N ARG A 27 3.89 8.72 2.15
CA ARG A 27 2.68 9.51 1.90
C ARG A 27 1.41 8.77 2.34
N VAL A 28 1.33 7.47 2.04
CA VAL A 28 0.19 6.63 2.48
C VAL A 28 0.11 6.56 4.00
N ALA A 29 1.24 6.43 4.70
CA ALA A 29 1.27 6.38 6.17
C ALA A 29 0.72 7.68 6.81
N ILE A 30 1.05 8.84 6.25
CA ILE A 30 0.53 10.14 6.73
C ILE A 30 -0.98 10.21 6.58
N GLU A 31 -1.54 9.78 5.44
CA GLU A 31 -2.99 9.81 5.22
C GLU A 31 -3.72 8.74 6.05
N ALA A 32 -3.16 7.53 6.17
CA ALA A 32 -3.69 6.46 7.01
C ALA A 32 -3.84 6.89 8.47
N GLU A 33 -2.85 7.61 9.01
CA GLU A 33 -2.88 8.12 10.38
C GLU A 33 -3.99 9.16 10.58
N LYS A 34 -4.15 10.12 9.64
CA LYS A 34 -5.25 11.11 9.71
C LYS A 34 -6.63 10.45 9.66
N MET A 35 -6.74 9.34 8.93
CA MET A 35 -7.98 8.58 8.80
C MET A 35 -8.23 7.62 9.96
N ASN A 36 -7.25 7.43 10.85
CA ASN A 36 -7.23 6.37 11.86
C ASN A 36 -7.60 4.99 11.25
N HIS A 37 -7.04 4.72 10.06
CA HIS A 37 -7.30 3.52 9.29
C HIS A 37 -6.03 3.09 8.55
N HIS A 38 -5.45 1.98 8.99
CA HIS A 38 -4.11 1.56 8.55
C HIS A 38 -4.19 0.38 7.59
N PRO A 39 -3.45 0.43 6.46
CA PRO A 39 -3.40 -0.68 5.53
C PRO A 39 -2.58 -1.85 6.08
N GLU A 40 -2.88 -3.05 5.60
CA GLU A 40 -1.90 -4.14 5.57
C GLU A 40 -1.09 -3.99 4.28
N TRP A 41 0.24 -4.04 4.36
CA TRP A 41 1.08 -3.97 3.17
C TRP A 41 2.36 -4.79 3.27
N ARG A 42 2.95 -5.07 2.11
CA ARG A 42 4.26 -5.70 1.98
C ARG A 42 5.07 -4.95 0.93
N ASN A 43 6.25 -4.51 1.30
CA ASN A 43 7.21 -3.91 0.35
C ASN A 43 8.38 -4.86 0.09
N VAL A 44 8.68 -5.06 -1.21
CA VAL A 44 9.86 -5.79 -1.68
C VAL A 44 10.50 -4.96 -2.78
N TRP A 45 11.62 -4.30 -2.45
CA TRP A 45 12.34 -3.38 -3.35
C TRP A 45 11.39 -2.32 -3.96
N ASN A 46 11.17 -2.34 -5.27
CA ASN A 46 10.33 -1.38 -5.98
C ASN A 46 8.84 -1.78 -6.05
N THR A 47 8.42 -2.83 -5.34
CA THR A 47 7.03 -3.31 -5.36
C THR A 47 6.38 -3.13 -3.99
N VAL A 48 5.14 -2.64 -3.97
CA VAL A 48 4.31 -2.51 -2.77
C VAL A 48 2.97 -3.20 -3.03
N ASP A 49 2.72 -4.28 -2.30
CA ASP A 49 1.43 -4.94 -2.22
C ASP A 49 0.62 -4.34 -1.06
N ILE A 50 -0.64 -3.95 -1.30
CA ILE A 50 -1.53 -3.36 -0.31
C ILE A 50 -2.84 -4.15 -0.22
N TRP A 51 -3.30 -4.41 1.00
CA TRP A 51 -4.61 -4.95 1.34
C TRP A 51 -5.36 -4.00 2.27
N LEU A 52 -6.64 -3.77 2.00
CA LEU A 52 -7.53 -2.93 2.81
C LEU A 52 -8.78 -3.71 3.24
N ASN A 53 -9.19 -3.54 4.49
CA ASN A 53 -10.47 -3.95 5.05
C ASN A 53 -10.90 -2.91 6.12
N THR A 54 -12.12 -3.01 6.63
CA THR A 54 -12.61 -2.19 7.75
C THR A 54 -12.80 -3.05 8.99
#